data_AF-A0A2W6YX17-F1
#
_entry.id   AF-A0A2W6YX17-F1
#
_cell.length_a   1.000
_cell.length_b   1.000
_cell.length_c   1.000
_cell.angle_alpha   90.00
_cell.angle_beta   90.00
_cell.angle_gamma   90.00
#
_symmetry.space_group_name_H-M   'P 1'
#
loop_
_entity.id
_entity.type
_entity.pdbx_description
1 polymer ?
#
loop_
_entity_poly.entity_id
_entity_poly.type
_entity_poly.pdbx_seq_one_letter_code
_entity_poly.pdbx_strand_id
1 'polypeptide(L)' 'MQVGQKVRVRGFKDGSGKAISNKIGEVGVIKEEKMMDGGKWGFIVDFPDSSKSWFFADELESVA' A
#
# COMPACT_ATOMS: atom_id res chain seq x y z
N MET A 1 -7.52 7.86 2.79
CA MET A 1 -6.78 6.70 3.33
C MET A 1 -6.56 6.95 4.80
N GLN A 2 -6.87 5.99 5.67
CA GLN A 2 -6.69 6.09 7.12
C GLN A 2 -6.33 4.74 7.71
N VAL A 3 -5.67 4.73 8.88
CA VAL A 3 -5.38 3.50 9.62
C VAL A 3 -6.67 2.74 9.93
N GLY A 4 -6.64 1.42 9.75
CA GLY A 4 -7.79 0.52 9.89
C GLY A 4 -8.65 0.36 8.64
N GLN A 5 -8.38 1.12 7.58
CA GLN A 5 -9.11 1.02 6.31
C GLN A 5 -8.60 -0.15 5.46
N LYS A 6 -9.52 -0.89 4.83
CA LYS A 6 -9.19 -1.86 3.78
C LYS A 6 -8.86 -1.15 2.48
N VAL A 7 -7.77 -1.58 1.86
CA VAL A 7 -7.26 -1.00 0.62
C VAL A 7 -6.78 -2.11 -0.30
N ARG A 8 -7.00 -1.91 -1.60
CA ARG A 8 -6.49 -2.76 -2.66
C ARG A 8 -5.31 -2.09 -3.33
N VAL A 9 -4.25 -2.83 -3.61
CA VAL A 9 -3.16 -2.33 -4.44
C VAL A 9 -3.65 -2.27 -5.88
N ARG A 10 -3.76 -1.06 -6.45
CA ARG A 10 -4.22 -0.87 -7.83
C ARG A 10 -3.08 -0.99 -8.85
N GLY A 11 -1.88 -0.62 -8.46
CA GLY A 11 -0.72 -0.60 -9.35
C GLY A 11 0.38 0.29 -8.78
N PHE A 12 1.50 0.33 -9.48
CA PHE A 12 2.69 1.03 -9.03
C PHE A 12 3.19 2.03 -10.04
N LYS A 13 3.79 3.11 -9.54
CA LYS A 13 4.63 3.96 -10.39
C LYS A 13 6.02 3.33 -10.46
N ASP A 14 6.40 2.91 -11.66
CA ASP A 14 7.70 2.42 -12.12
C ASP A 14 8.84 2.46 -11.06
N GLY A 15 9.28 1.29 -10.59
CA GLY A 15 10.46 1.17 -9.71
C GLY A 15 10.30 0.35 -8.43
N SER A 16 9.08 0.00 -8.04
CA SER A 16 8.83 -0.94 -6.93
C SER A 16 9.11 -2.37 -7.41
N GLY A 17 10.32 -2.86 -7.10
CA GLY A 17 10.87 -4.13 -7.60
C GLY A 17 9.91 -5.32 -7.56
N LYS A 18 10.22 -6.37 -8.35
CA LYS A 18 9.42 -7.58 -8.62
C LYS A 18 8.59 -8.17 -7.46
N ALA A 19 9.02 -7.99 -6.22
CA ALA A 19 8.27 -8.43 -5.03
C ALA A 19 6.89 -7.77 -4.92
N ILE A 20 6.77 -6.51 -5.33
CA ILE A 20 5.59 -5.70 -5.09
C ILE A 20 4.59 -5.80 -6.25
N SER A 21 5.07 -6.07 -7.47
CA SER A 21 4.20 -6.37 -8.63
C SER A 21 3.28 -7.59 -8.40
N ASN A 22 3.70 -8.55 -7.57
CA ASN A 22 2.85 -9.69 -7.20
C ASN A 22 1.72 -9.32 -6.23
N LYS A 23 1.81 -8.16 -5.57
CA LYS A 23 0.77 -7.64 -4.67
C LYS A 23 -0.29 -6.80 -5.41
N ILE A 24 -0.16 -6.58 -6.72
CA ILE A 24 -1.20 -5.88 -7.49
C ILE A 24 -2.51 -6.68 -7.44
N GLY A 25 -3.59 -6.02 -7.04
CA GLY A 25 -4.91 -6.62 -6.88
C GLY A 25 -5.16 -7.23 -5.50
N GLU A 26 -4.15 -7.40 -4.65
CA GLU A 26 -4.35 -7.85 -3.28
C GLU A 26 -4.98 -6.77 -2.40
N VAL A 27 -5.80 -7.22 -1.46
CA VAL A 27 -6.46 -6.38 -0.45
C VAL A 27 -5.76 -6.57 0.88
N GLY A 28 -5.34 -5.46 1.49
CA GLY A 28 -4.78 -5.42 2.83
C GLY A 28 -5.44 -4.33 3.68
N VAL A 29 -4.93 -4.15 4.89
CA VAL A 29 -5.41 -3.15 5.85
C VAL A 29 -4.29 -2.16 6.16
N ILE A 30 -4.59 -0.86 6.10
CA ILE A 30 -3.63 0.17 6.52
C ILE A 30 -3.39 0.02 8.03
N LYS A 31 -2.14 -0.19 8.42
CA LYS A 31 -1.72 -0.22 9.82
C LYS A 31 -1.14 1.10 10.28
N GLU A 32 -0.34 1.73 9.43
CA GLU A 32 0.44 2.91 9.80
C GLU A 32 0.57 3.85 8.60
N GLU A 33 0.72 5.13 8.89
CA GLU A 33 1.03 6.18 7.93
C GLU A 33 2.49 6.60 8.12
N LYS A 34 3.23 6.69 7.02
CA LYS A 34 4.66 6.98 7.02
C LYS A 34 4.97 8.12 6.06
N MET A 35 5.67 9.13 6.53
CA MET A 35 6.19 10.19 5.67
C MET A 35 7.36 9.64 4.84
N MET A 36 7.29 9.77 3.53
CA MET A 36 8.34 9.35 2.60
C MET A 36 9.18 10.55 2.17
N ASP A 37 10.47 10.30 1.97
CA ASP A 37 11.42 11.28 1.44
C ASP A 37 10.92 11.82 0.08
N GLY A 38 10.69 13.14 0.03
CA GLY A 38 9.97 13.81 -1.06
C GLY A 38 8.64 14.45 -0.65
N GLY A 39 8.30 14.43 0.65
CA GLY A 39 7.14 15.15 1.21
C GLY A 39 5.79 14.49 0.92
N LYS A 40 5.80 13.23 0.49
CA LYS A 40 4.58 12.46 0.21
C LYS A 40 4.28 11.51 1.37
N TRP A 41 2.99 11.34 1.65
CA TRP A 41 2.52 10.35 2.61
C TRP A 41 2.45 8.98 1.95
N GLY A 42 3.10 8.01 2.58
CA GLY A 42 2.96 6.59 2.34
C GLY A 42 2.14 5.91 3.44
N PHE A 43 1.61 4.73 3.15
CA PHE A 43 0.80 3.92 4.05
C PHE A 43 1.39 2.52 4.10
N ILE A 44 1.60 2.00 5.31
CA ILE A 44 1.96 0.61 5.55
C ILE A 44 0.69 -0.22 5.54
N VAL A 45 0.62 -1.16 4.62
CA VAL A 45 -0.48 -2.09 4.45
C VAL A 45 -0.04 -3.48 4.90
N ASP A 46 -0.87 -4.08 5.74
CA ASP A 46 -0.73 -5.44 6.25
C ASP A 46 -1.62 -6.37 5.42
N PHE A 47 -0.99 -7.36 4.79
CA PHE A 47 -1.65 -8.33 3.93
C PHE A 47 -1.98 -9.62 4.69
N PRO A 48 -2.97 -10.40 4.21
CA PRO A 48 -3.34 -11.66 4.84
C PRO A 48 -2.20 -12.68 4.92
N ASP A 49 -1.19 -12.61 4.03
CA ASP A 49 0.02 -13.45 4.08
C ASP A 49 1.00 -13.06 5.21
N SER A 50 0.56 -12.28 6.20
CA SER A 50 1.41 -11.71 7.28
C SER A 50 2.58 -10.86 6.75
N SER A 51 2.49 -10.47 5.48
CA SER A 51 3.47 -9.64 4.80
C SER A 51 3.06 -8.18 4.94
N LYS A 52 4.02 -7.32 5.23
CA LYS A 52 3.80 -5.87 5.34
C LYS A 52 4.57 -5.18 4.23
N SER A 53 3.92 -4.24 3.56
CA SER A 53 4.58 -3.41 2.55
C SER A 53 4.01 -2.00 2.60
N TRP A 54 4.82 -1.03 2.18
CA TRP A 54 4.42 0.37 2.16
C TRP A 54 4.08 0.79 0.73
N PHE A 55 3.09 1.67 0.60
CA PHE A 55 2.52 2.11 -0.67
C PHE A 55 2.19 3.59 -0.60
N PHE A 56 2.19 4.27 -1.74
CA PHE A 56 1.64 5.62 -1.81
C PHE A 56 0.11 5.60 -1.83
N ALA A 57 -0.50 6.71 -1.41
CA ALA A 57 -1.95 6.91 -1.49
C ALA A 57 -2.50 6.68 -2.91
N ASP A 58 -1.72 7.06 -3.94
CA ASP A 58 -2.06 6.99 -5.37
C ASP A 58 -2.00 5.54 -5.92
N GLU A 59 -1.25 4.66 -5.24
CA GLU A 59 -1.08 3.24 -5.61
C GLU A 59 -2.13 2.34 -4.95
N LEU A 60 -2.83 2.87 -3.96
CA LEU A 60 -3.85 2.19 -3.20
C LEU A 60 -5.24 2.68 -3.62
N GLU A 61 -6.19 1.76 -3.61
CA GLU A 61 -7.61 2.02 -3.87
C GLU A 61 -8.40 1.63 -2.63
N SER A 62 -9.27 2.54 -2.14
CA SER A 62 -10.16 2.22 -1.04
C SER A 62 -11.21 1.22 -1.47
N VAL A 63 -11.27 0.07 -0.79
CA VAL A 63 -12.33 -0.92 -0.98
C VAL A 63 -13.34 -0.71 0.15
N ALA A 64 -14.56 -0.30 -0.23
CA ALA A 64 -15.67 -0.10 0.70
C ALA A 64 -16.26 -1.44 1.14
#